data_AF-E8R8M1-F1
#
_entry.id   AF-E8R8M1-F1
#
_cell.length_a   1.000
_cell.length_b   1.000
_cell.length_c   1.000
_cell.angle_alpha   90.00
_cell.angle_beta   90.00
_cell.angle_gamma   90.00
#
_symmetry.space_group_name_H-M   'P 1'
#
loop_
_entity.id
_entity.type
_entity.pdbx_description
1 polymer ?
#
loop_
_entity_poly.entity_id
_entity_poly.type
_entity_poly.pdbx_seq_one_letter_code
_entity_poly.pdbx_strand_id
1 'polypeptide(L)'
;MGVELVGLRCVKCGAPLPQPEKGSEYVRCEYCGTVQRVVDASQYTERLKSEIYSWIRELLPVSTVGVQTIDVLARHNIFIANIKPRILPEYASLKAKVLKLLSTPLVLPRGIGLKPDIDDPRKAFEKLARVESLSQMVVVDEDREFYSGVYATYVLNAHLSNYVETALSGDIDAAVRNLEKLAESLPGTGVEEAVLHRVKGVANAMKAWSSLEKGDYTSAMPLLETASLELSKARSLASGSPQLAMMLPPVDVELKLVEAMRNIAECEKALFEAGRQPQEAAAFIARYIRTVEEVRSRVKRDIGVYLELSESLKSLYLSRLGRETVEVLPGEGEVALPLYVVSISYTFVTGSLVWKKGREYRDHLLVLATHPYASKPVTDTFRLTSGFLDRLKGREEKLTVDTVSKALSTLKRDHLRVPAVPPLIDRAAAEALVDSYLANVSSRLQGKVKTGASHTEKLIYAPARIRGGDIYIEALGETQVALGPHLDVVLKLAVR
;
A
#
# COMPACT_ATOMS: atom_id res chain seq x y z
N MET A 1 -28.98 -35.76 -15.78
CA MET A 1 -27.87 -34.78 -15.62
C MET A 1 -27.51 -34.69 -14.15
N GLY A 2 -26.35 -35.19 -13.76
CA GLY A 2 -25.86 -35.11 -12.38
C GLY A 2 -25.02 -33.85 -12.21
N VAL A 3 -25.37 -32.99 -11.26
CA VAL A 3 -24.47 -31.92 -10.81
C VAL A 3 -23.40 -32.59 -9.98
N GLU A 4 -22.24 -32.84 -10.59
CA GLU A 4 -21.10 -33.35 -9.85
C GLU A 4 -20.37 -32.17 -9.20
N LEU A 5 -20.91 -31.72 -8.07
CA LEU A 5 -20.12 -30.95 -7.12
C LEU A 5 -19.08 -31.90 -6.53
N VAL A 6 -17.89 -31.89 -7.12
CA VAL A 6 -16.77 -32.75 -6.70
C VAL A 6 -16.18 -32.20 -5.41
N GLY A 7 -16.36 -32.93 -4.30
CA GLY A 7 -15.72 -32.65 -3.03
C GLY A 7 -16.56 -31.85 -2.02
N LEU A 8 -16.14 -31.90 -0.76
CA LEU A 8 -16.74 -31.15 0.34
C LEU A 8 -16.47 -29.65 0.16
N ARG A 9 -17.34 -28.80 0.71
CA ARG A 9 -17.20 -27.34 0.69
C ARG A 9 -17.12 -26.78 2.10
N CYS A 10 -16.37 -25.69 2.26
CA CYS A 10 -16.17 -25.03 3.55
C CYS A 10 -17.43 -24.29 4.00
N VAL A 11 -17.88 -24.54 5.22
CA VAL A 11 -19.05 -23.87 5.80
C VAL A 11 -18.83 -22.38 5.99
N LYS A 12 -17.57 -21.96 6.26
CA LYS A 12 -17.22 -20.55 6.49
C LYS A 12 -17.15 -19.77 5.18
N CYS A 13 -16.27 -20.15 4.26
CA CYS A 13 -16.01 -19.38 3.04
C CYS A 13 -16.60 -19.98 1.76
N GLY A 14 -17.26 -21.13 1.78
CA GLY A 14 -17.86 -21.76 0.59
C GLY A 14 -16.86 -22.40 -0.39
N ALA A 15 -15.54 -22.21 -0.20
CA ALA A 15 -14.51 -22.78 -1.05
C ALA A 15 -14.48 -24.31 -0.99
N PRO A 16 -14.03 -25.00 -2.06
CA PRO A 16 -13.83 -26.44 -2.02
C PRO A 16 -12.81 -26.83 -0.94
N LEU A 17 -13.03 -27.99 -0.31
CA LEU A 17 -12.14 -28.55 0.71
C LEU A 17 -11.27 -29.65 0.12
N PRO A 18 -10.04 -29.81 0.64
CA PRO A 18 -9.24 -30.99 0.34
C PRO A 18 -9.97 -32.25 0.81
N GLN A 19 -9.61 -33.39 0.22
CA GLN A 19 -10.12 -34.67 0.70
C GLN A 19 -9.66 -34.89 2.15
N PRO A 20 -10.57 -35.23 3.08
CA PRO A 20 -10.18 -35.52 4.45
C PRO A 20 -9.23 -36.71 4.50
N GLU A 21 -8.24 -36.65 5.39
CA GLU A 21 -7.42 -37.81 5.71
C GLU A 21 -8.31 -38.96 6.23
N LYS A 22 -7.97 -40.20 5.86
CA LYS A 22 -8.76 -41.37 6.23
C LYS A 22 -8.91 -41.46 7.76
N GLY A 23 -10.15 -41.45 8.24
CA GLY A 23 -10.47 -41.53 9.67
C GLY A 23 -10.44 -40.19 10.41
N SER A 24 -10.09 -39.08 9.75
CA SER A 24 -10.15 -37.76 10.38
C SER A 24 -11.59 -37.26 10.50
N GLU A 25 -11.96 -36.79 11.69
CA GLU A 25 -13.24 -36.12 11.94
C GLU A 25 -13.25 -34.65 11.49
N TYR A 26 -12.07 -34.07 11.26
CA TYR A 26 -11.88 -32.66 10.95
C TYR A 26 -11.12 -32.45 9.65
N VAL A 27 -11.41 -31.33 8.99
CA VAL A 27 -10.71 -30.89 7.78
C VAL A 27 -10.44 -29.39 7.89
N ARG A 28 -9.21 -28.99 7.53
CA ARG A 28 -8.80 -27.58 7.47
C ARG A 28 -9.01 -27.04 6.06
N CYS A 29 -9.68 -25.89 5.95
CA CYS A 29 -9.80 -25.18 4.69
C CYS A 29 -8.50 -24.45 4.36
N GLU A 30 -7.91 -24.74 3.20
CA GLU A 30 -6.68 -24.10 2.72
C GLU A 30 -6.90 -22.64 2.28
N TYR A 31 -8.16 -22.26 2.01
CA TYR A 31 -8.51 -20.94 1.49
C TYR A 31 -8.93 -19.93 2.56
N CYS A 32 -9.32 -20.36 3.75
CA CYS A 32 -9.69 -19.43 4.84
C CYS A 32 -9.15 -19.85 6.22
N GLY A 33 -8.28 -20.86 6.25
CA GLY A 33 -7.62 -21.39 7.45
C GLY A 33 -8.53 -22.14 8.42
N THR A 34 -9.85 -22.15 8.22
CA THR A 34 -10.83 -22.64 9.20
C THR A 34 -10.84 -24.16 9.28
N VAL A 35 -10.76 -24.68 10.50
CA VAL A 35 -10.93 -26.11 10.82
C VAL A 35 -12.40 -26.37 11.13
N GLN A 36 -12.99 -27.39 10.50
CA GLN A 36 -14.39 -27.74 10.69
C GLN A 36 -14.59 -29.26 10.65
N ARG A 37 -15.70 -29.73 11.21
CA ARG A 37 -16.03 -31.16 11.20
C ARG A 37 -16.43 -31.60 9.80
N VAL A 38 -16.01 -32.78 9.40
CA VAL A 38 -16.35 -33.39 8.10
C VAL A 38 -17.87 -33.53 7.93
N VAL A 39 -18.57 -33.85 9.02
CA VAL A 39 -20.05 -33.97 9.04
C VAL A 39 -20.72 -32.65 8.69
N ASP A 40 -20.28 -31.54 9.29
CA ASP A 40 -20.87 -30.22 9.07
C ASP A 40 -20.62 -29.74 7.62
N ALA A 41 -19.40 -29.95 7.12
CA ALA A 41 -19.05 -29.67 5.73
C ALA A 41 -19.88 -30.53 4.74
N SER A 42 -20.15 -31.79 5.07
CA SER A 42 -20.97 -32.68 4.25
C SER A 42 -22.42 -32.20 4.19
N GLN A 43 -23.01 -31.88 5.34
CA GLN A 43 -24.38 -31.35 5.41
C GLN A 43 -24.53 -30.05 4.63
N TYR A 44 -23.56 -29.14 4.77
CA TYR A 44 -23.54 -27.90 4.01
C TYR A 44 -23.42 -28.15 2.51
N THR A 45 -22.54 -29.07 2.10
CA THR A 45 -22.37 -29.43 0.68
C THR A 45 -23.65 -30.03 0.09
N GLU A 46 -24.34 -30.91 0.80
CA GLU A 46 -25.61 -31.49 0.34
C GLU A 46 -26.74 -30.46 0.25
N ARG A 47 -26.79 -29.51 1.19
CA ARG A 47 -27.69 -28.36 1.08
C ARG A 47 -27.38 -27.55 -0.18
N LEU A 48 -26.11 -27.19 -0.40
CA LEU A 48 -25.70 -26.42 -1.57
C LEU A 48 -26.01 -27.16 -2.88
N LYS A 49 -25.75 -28.48 -2.95
CA LYS A 49 -26.14 -29.32 -4.09
C LYS A 49 -27.63 -29.21 -4.37
N SER A 50 -28.47 -29.36 -3.34
CA SER A 50 -29.93 -29.28 -3.45
C SER A 50 -30.39 -27.92 -4.00
N GLU A 51 -29.80 -26.84 -3.53
CA GLU A 51 -30.05 -25.49 -4.03
C GLU A 51 -29.65 -25.32 -5.50
N ILE A 52 -28.47 -25.84 -5.89
CA ILE A 52 -28.01 -25.81 -7.27
C ILE A 52 -28.92 -26.65 -8.17
N TYR A 53 -29.32 -27.84 -7.74
CA TYR A 53 -30.27 -28.67 -8.50
C TYR A 53 -31.61 -27.97 -8.70
N SER A 54 -32.14 -27.29 -7.68
CA SER A 54 -33.36 -26.49 -7.81
C SER A 54 -33.18 -25.38 -8.83
N TRP A 55 -32.08 -24.63 -8.71
CA TRP A 55 -31.75 -23.54 -9.62
C TRP A 55 -31.59 -24.00 -11.07
N ILE A 56 -30.89 -25.12 -11.32
CA ILE A 56 -30.79 -25.69 -12.67
C ILE A 56 -32.17 -26.08 -13.21
N ARG A 57 -33.02 -26.72 -12.39
CA ARG A 57 -34.38 -27.08 -12.84
C ARG A 57 -35.20 -25.87 -13.24
N GLU A 58 -35.05 -24.75 -12.54
CA GLU A 58 -35.70 -23.49 -12.92
C GLU A 58 -35.22 -22.94 -14.27
N LEU A 59 -33.99 -23.24 -14.68
CA LEU A 59 -33.41 -22.86 -15.96
C LEU A 59 -33.81 -23.78 -17.10
N LEU A 60 -34.33 -24.96 -16.81
CA LEU A 60 -34.69 -25.96 -17.82
C LEU A 60 -36.16 -25.81 -18.25
N PRO A 61 -36.48 -25.96 -19.55
CA PRO A 61 -37.86 -26.03 -20.00
C PRO A 61 -38.60 -27.19 -19.34
N VAL A 62 -39.90 -27.01 -19.04
CA VAL A 62 -40.75 -28.05 -18.42
C VAL A 62 -40.74 -29.36 -19.24
N SER A 63 -40.60 -29.27 -20.56
CA SER A 63 -40.53 -30.42 -21.47
C SER A 63 -39.27 -31.27 -21.35
N THR A 64 -38.24 -30.81 -20.65
CA THR A 64 -36.97 -31.54 -20.46
C THR A 64 -36.90 -32.30 -19.13
N VAL A 65 -37.94 -32.16 -18.28
CA VAL A 65 -38.04 -32.85 -16.99
C VAL A 65 -38.30 -34.34 -17.23
N GLY A 66 -37.33 -35.19 -16.83
CA GLY A 66 -37.42 -36.66 -16.96
C GLY A 66 -36.65 -37.26 -18.15
N VAL A 67 -36.06 -36.44 -19.02
CA VAL A 67 -35.23 -36.91 -20.14
C VAL A 67 -33.82 -37.27 -19.64
N GLN A 68 -33.39 -38.52 -19.85
CA GLN A 68 -32.07 -39.00 -19.38
C GLN A 68 -30.89 -38.48 -20.23
N THR A 69 -31.12 -38.25 -21.53
CA THR A 69 -30.12 -37.77 -22.49
C THR A 69 -30.69 -36.65 -23.34
N ILE A 70 -30.14 -35.44 -23.17
CA ILE A 70 -30.41 -34.29 -24.06
C ILE A 70 -29.31 -34.29 -25.13
N ASP A 71 -29.71 -34.26 -26.41
CA ASP A 71 -28.78 -34.18 -27.53
C ASP A 71 -28.06 -32.81 -27.59
N VAL A 72 -27.01 -32.71 -28.40
CA VAL A 72 -26.19 -31.50 -28.52
C VAL A 72 -27.00 -30.28 -28.95
N LEU A 73 -27.89 -30.43 -29.93
CA LEU A 73 -28.70 -29.33 -30.45
C LEU A 73 -29.70 -28.84 -29.38
N ALA A 74 -30.32 -29.76 -28.66
CA ALA A 74 -31.22 -29.44 -27.57
C ALA A 74 -30.48 -28.76 -26.40
N ARG A 75 -29.25 -29.17 -26.05
CA ARG A 75 -28.45 -28.47 -25.03
C ARG A 75 -28.10 -27.05 -25.45
N HIS A 76 -27.65 -26.85 -26.69
CA HIS A 76 -27.37 -25.53 -27.23
C HIS A 76 -28.63 -24.63 -27.20
N ASN A 77 -29.77 -25.15 -27.66
CA ASN A 77 -31.04 -24.41 -27.65
C ASN A 77 -31.47 -24.03 -26.23
N ILE A 78 -31.34 -24.95 -25.26
CA ILE A 78 -31.62 -24.66 -23.85
C ILE A 78 -30.67 -23.56 -23.35
N PHE A 79 -29.38 -23.66 -23.69
CA PHE A 79 -28.37 -22.70 -23.27
C PHE A 79 -28.69 -21.29 -23.75
N ILE A 80 -28.95 -21.13 -25.05
CA ILE A 80 -29.24 -19.83 -25.67
C ILE A 80 -30.58 -19.27 -25.21
N ALA A 81 -31.63 -20.08 -25.13
CA ALA A 81 -32.98 -19.60 -24.84
C ALA A 81 -33.25 -19.39 -23.35
N ASN A 82 -32.59 -20.14 -22.45
CA ASN A 82 -32.93 -20.15 -21.02
C ASN A 82 -31.76 -19.79 -20.12
N ILE A 83 -30.57 -20.35 -20.35
CA ILE A 83 -29.42 -20.19 -19.45
C ILE A 83 -28.77 -18.81 -19.64
N LYS A 84 -28.31 -18.52 -20.87
CA LYS A 84 -27.59 -17.29 -21.21
C LYS A 84 -28.39 -16.02 -20.85
N PRO A 85 -29.70 -15.88 -21.16
CA PRO A 85 -30.45 -14.68 -20.83
C PRO A 85 -30.60 -14.41 -19.33
N ARG A 86 -30.62 -15.47 -18.50
CA ARG A 86 -30.73 -15.32 -17.03
C ARG A 86 -29.39 -14.98 -16.37
N ILE A 87 -28.29 -15.49 -16.91
CA ILE A 87 -26.96 -15.24 -16.35
C ILE A 87 -26.43 -13.87 -16.78
N LEU A 88 -26.76 -13.41 -17.99
CA LEU A 88 -26.18 -12.20 -18.58
C LEU A 88 -26.30 -10.95 -17.69
N PRO A 89 -27.44 -10.63 -17.05
CA PRO A 89 -27.54 -9.45 -16.19
C PRO A 89 -26.67 -9.55 -14.93
N GLU A 90 -26.65 -10.72 -14.29
CA GLU A 90 -25.82 -10.96 -13.09
C GLU A 90 -24.33 -10.91 -13.44
N TYR A 91 -23.95 -11.54 -14.54
CA TYR A 91 -22.59 -11.51 -15.08
C TYR A 91 -22.12 -10.08 -15.38
N ALA A 92 -22.94 -9.26 -16.04
CA ALA A 92 -22.58 -7.87 -16.34
C ALA A 92 -22.35 -7.05 -15.06
N SER A 93 -23.21 -7.20 -14.06
CA SER A 93 -23.05 -6.55 -12.75
C SER A 93 -21.79 -7.03 -12.02
N LEU A 94 -21.55 -8.33 -12.01
CA LEU A 94 -20.39 -8.93 -11.38
C LEU A 94 -19.08 -8.49 -12.06
N LYS A 95 -19.06 -8.45 -13.39
CA LYS A 95 -17.91 -7.97 -14.16
C LYS A 95 -17.53 -6.54 -13.78
N ALA A 96 -18.51 -5.65 -13.62
CA ALA A 96 -18.25 -4.29 -13.15
C ALA A 96 -17.66 -4.25 -11.73
N LYS A 97 -18.13 -5.11 -10.82
CA LYS A 97 -17.56 -5.23 -9.46
C LYS A 97 -16.13 -5.74 -9.47
N VAL A 98 -15.85 -6.79 -10.25
CA VAL A 98 -14.49 -7.35 -10.39
C VAL A 98 -13.55 -6.30 -10.97
N LEU A 99 -13.99 -5.55 -11.99
CA LEU A 99 -13.21 -4.43 -12.55
C LEU A 99 -12.93 -3.33 -11.51
N LYS A 100 -13.91 -3.00 -10.65
CA LYS A 100 -13.72 -2.08 -9.52
C LYS A 100 -12.70 -2.63 -8.50
N LEU A 101 -12.71 -3.93 -8.22
CA LEU A 101 -11.70 -4.54 -7.33
C LEU A 101 -10.30 -4.48 -7.99
N LEU A 102 -10.22 -4.77 -9.29
CA LEU A 102 -8.98 -4.66 -10.07
C LEU A 102 -8.51 -3.21 -10.23
N SER A 103 -9.33 -2.19 -9.99
CA SER A 103 -8.88 -0.79 -9.95
C SER A 103 -8.32 -0.37 -8.58
N THR A 104 -8.19 -1.29 -7.63
CA THR A 104 -7.56 -1.07 -6.32
C THR A 104 -6.26 -1.88 -6.16
N PRO A 105 -5.29 -1.42 -5.36
CA PRO A 105 -4.09 -2.20 -5.05
C PRO A 105 -4.46 -3.49 -4.31
N LEU A 106 -3.85 -4.60 -4.74
CA LEU A 106 -4.05 -5.93 -4.19
C LEU A 106 -2.85 -6.41 -3.38
N VAL A 107 -1.69 -5.74 -3.37
CA VAL A 107 -0.67 -5.99 -2.35
C VAL A 107 -1.15 -5.39 -1.03
N LEU A 108 -1.43 -6.25 -0.04
CA LEU A 108 -2.07 -5.87 1.24
C LEU A 108 -1.18 -6.22 2.45
N PRO A 109 -0.01 -5.57 2.63
CA PRO A 109 0.88 -5.88 3.74
C PRO A 109 0.20 -5.54 5.07
N ARG A 110 0.46 -6.36 6.09
CA ARG A 110 -0.08 -6.12 7.42
C ARG A 110 0.42 -4.77 7.96
N GLY A 111 -0.50 -3.98 8.50
CA GLY A 111 -0.18 -2.66 9.06
C GLY A 111 -0.32 -1.50 8.08
N ILE A 112 -0.60 -1.76 6.80
CA ILE A 112 -1.00 -0.73 5.83
C ILE A 112 -2.52 -0.71 5.73
N GLY A 113 -3.15 0.45 5.90
CA GLY A 113 -4.61 0.63 6.00
C GLY A 113 -5.36 0.58 4.66
N LEU A 114 -5.01 -0.38 3.79
CA LEU A 114 -5.74 -0.67 2.56
C LEU A 114 -6.94 -1.56 2.88
N LYS A 115 -8.13 -1.19 2.41
CA LYS A 115 -9.34 -2.01 2.56
C LYS A 115 -10.18 -1.98 1.27
N PRO A 116 -9.87 -2.87 0.31
CA PRO A 116 -10.70 -3.03 -0.88
C PRO A 116 -12.14 -3.40 -0.51
N ASP A 117 -13.08 -2.93 -1.32
CA ASP A 117 -14.50 -3.29 -1.23
C ASP A 117 -14.71 -4.65 -1.89
N ILE A 118 -15.28 -5.61 -1.16
CA ILE A 118 -15.40 -7.01 -1.58
C ILE A 118 -16.81 -7.55 -1.38
N ASP A 119 -17.16 -8.57 -2.15
CA ASP A 119 -18.35 -9.38 -1.89
C ASP A 119 -18.07 -10.34 -0.72
N ASP A 120 -19.15 -10.84 -0.11
CA ASP A 120 -19.07 -11.94 0.87
C ASP A 120 -18.45 -13.19 0.22
N PRO A 121 -17.29 -13.68 0.69
CA PRO A 121 -16.58 -14.77 0.01
C PRO A 121 -17.40 -16.06 -0.08
N ARG A 122 -18.17 -16.37 0.96
CA ARG A 122 -19.07 -17.54 0.96
C ARG A 122 -20.07 -17.48 -0.18
N LYS A 123 -20.82 -16.39 -0.29
CA LYS A 123 -21.78 -16.19 -1.40
C LYS A 123 -21.08 -16.20 -2.75
N ALA A 124 -19.87 -15.65 -2.85
CA ALA A 124 -19.11 -15.65 -4.09
C ALA A 124 -18.73 -17.07 -4.54
N PHE A 125 -18.27 -17.93 -3.63
CA PHE A 125 -17.97 -19.34 -3.94
C PHE A 125 -19.22 -20.19 -4.21
N GLU A 126 -20.33 -19.95 -3.49
CA GLU A 126 -21.61 -20.61 -3.76
C GLU A 126 -22.13 -20.27 -5.17
N LYS A 127 -21.97 -19.02 -5.60
CA LYS A 127 -22.29 -18.59 -6.97
C LYS A 127 -21.36 -19.19 -8.02
N LEU A 128 -20.06 -19.26 -7.74
CA LEU A 128 -19.10 -19.95 -8.59
C LEU A 128 -19.51 -21.42 -8.79
N ALA A 129 -19.91 -22.11 -7.71
CA ALA A 129 -20.39 -23.49 -7.78
C ALA A 129 -21.62 -23.65 -8.70
N ARG A 130 -22.55 -22.67 -8.68
CA ARG A 130 -23.70 -22.65 -9.59
C ARG A 130 -23.24 -22.56 -11.04
N VAL A 131 -22.33 -21.63 -11.36
CA VAL A 131 -21.81 -21.47 -12.72
C VAL A 131 -21.05 -22.72 -13.18
N GLU A 132 -20.19 -23.30 -12.34
CA GLU A 132 -19.45 -24.55 -12.61
C GLU A 132 -20.36 -25.68 -13.09
N SER A 133 -21.53 -25.81 -12.46
CA SER A 133 -22.50 -26.86 -12.76
C SER A 133 -23.10 -26.78 -14.17
N LEU A 134 -22.97 -25.63 -14.85
CA LEU A 134 -23.50 -25.43 -16.19
C LEU A 134 -22.57 -25.92 -17.30
N SER A 135 -21.31 -26.26 -16.98
CA SER A 135 -20.31 -26.72 -17.96
C SER A 135 -20.81 -27.85 -18.87
N GLN A 136 -21.65 -28.75 -18.38
CA GLN A 136 -22.23 -29.86 -19.17
C GLN A 136 -23.27 -29.43 -20.22
N MET A 137 -23.81 -28.22 -20.09
CA MET A 137 -24.78 -27.61 -21.03
C MET A 137 -24.10 -26.81 -22.14
N VAL A 138 -22.79 -26.58 -22.02
CA VAL A 138 -21.98 -25.78 -22.93
C VAL A 138 -21.35 -26.70 -23.97
N VAL A 139 -21.93 -26.75 -25.17
CA VAL A 139 -21.63 -27.81 -26.15
C VAL A 139 -21.00 -27.35 -27.46
N VAL A 140 -21.24 -26.10 -27.88
CA VAL A 140 -20.64 -25.52 -29.09
C VAL A 140 -19.63 -24.42 -28.72
N ASP A 141 -18.74 -24.07 -29.65
CA ASP A 141 -17.62 -23.16 -29.38
C ASP A 141 -18.07 -21.75 -28.96
N GLU A 142 -19.14 -21.24 -29.55
CA GLU A 142 -19.72 -19.93 -29.17
C GLU A 142 -20.23 -19.92 -27.73
N ASP A 143 -20.84 -21.02 -27.26
CA ASP A 143 -21.27 -21.17 -25.88
C ASP A 143 -20.06 -21.27 -24.94
N ARG A 144 -19.01 -21.98 -25.37
CA ARG A 144 -17.75 -22.14 -24.61
C ARG A 144 -17.06 -20.81 -24.41
N GLU A 145 -17.00 -19.97 -25.43
CA GLU A 145 -16.39 -18.64 -25.33
C GLU A 145 -17.14 -17.76 -24.32
N PHE A 146 -18.47 -17.68 -24.44
CA PHE A 146 -19.30 -16.94 -23.48
C PHE A 146 -19.16 -17.50 -22.05
N TYR A 147 -19.30 -18.82 -21.90
CA TYR A 147 -19.20 -19.49 -20.61
C TYR A 147 -17.82 -19.28 -19.98
N SER A 148 -16.74 -19.34 -20.75
CA SER A 148 -15.38 -19.10 -20.26
C SER A 148 -15.25 -17.71 -19.63
N GLY A 149 -15.75 -16.66 -20.29
CA GLY A 149 -15.74 -15.30 -19.74
C GLY A 149 -16.59 -15.14 -18.48
N VAL A 150 -17.77 -15.81 -18.43
CA VAL A 150 -18.60 -15.88 -17.22
C VAL A 150 -17.83 -16.57 -16.11
N TYR A 151 -17.39 -17.81 -16.33
CA TYR A 151 -16.68 -18.63 -15.36
C TYR A 151 -15.45 -17.90 -14.78
N ALA A 152 -14.59 -17.36 -15.64
CA ALA A 152 -13.41 -16.60 -15.22
C ALA A 152 -13.76 -15.41 -14.30
N THR A 153 -14.86 -14.70 -14.59
CA THR A 153 -15.33 -13.58 -13.76
C THR A 153 -15.82 -14.02 -12.38
N TYR A 154 -16.52 -15.16 -12.29
CA TYR A 154 -16.96 -15.72 -11.00
C TYR A 154 -15.77 -16.27 -10.19
N VAL A 155 -14.80 -16.92 -10.85
CA VAL A 155 -13.55 -17.39 -10.22
C VAL A 155 -12.77 -16.20 -9.66
N LEU A 156 -12.60 -15.13 -10.44
CA LEU A 156 -11.95 -13.89 -10.02
C LEU A 156 -12.64 -13.32 -8.77
N ASN A 157 -13.97 -13.19 -8.79
CA ASN A 157 -14.70 -12.61 -7.66
C ASN A 157 -14.53 -13.45 -6.38
N ALA A 158 -14.72 -14.76 -6.47
CA ALA A 158 -14.65 -15.67 -5.33
C ALA A 158 -13.26 -15.67 -4.68
N HIS A 159 -12.20 -15.90 -5.49
CA HIS A 159 -10.85 -15.97 -4.96
C HIS A 159 -10.29 -14.61 -4.55
N LEU A 160 -10.56 -13.52 -5.27
CA LEU A 160 -10.07 -12.19 -4.85
C LEU A 160 -10.78 -11.69 -3.60
N SER A 161 -12.09 -11.93 -3.46
CA SER A 161 -12.82 -11.51 -2.26
C SER A 161 -12.32 -12.27 -1.02
N ASN A 162 -12.11 -13.60 -1.15
CA ASN A 162 -11.56 -14.40 -0.07
C ASN A 162 -10.08 -14.11 0.22
N TYR A 163 -9.29 -13.78 -0.82
CA TYR A 163 -7.92 -13.27 -0.69
C TYR A 163 -7.89 -12.01 0.17
N VAL A 164 -8.72 -11.00 -0.15
CA VAL A 164 -8.75 -9.75 0.60
C VAL A 164 -9.17 -10.00 2.05
N GLU A 165 -10.19 -10.81 2.29
CA GLU A 165 -10.63 -11.13 3.66
C GLU A 165 -9.50 -11.79 4.48
N THR A 166 -8.83 -12.80 3.90
CA THR A 166 -7.74 -13.52 4.57
C THR A 166 -6.49 -12.66 4.77
N ALA A 167 -6.10 -11.86 3.78
CA ALA A 167 -4.99 -10.93 3.89
C ALA A 167 -5.22 -9.90 5.01
N LEU A 168 -6.42 -9.32 5.08
CA LEU A 168 -6.78 -8.35 6.13
C LEU A 168 -6.86 -8.99 7.53
N SER A 169 -7.16 -10.28 7.61
CA SER A 169 -7.12 -11.04 8.88
C SER A 169 -5.69 -11.37 9.34
N GLY A 170 -4.70 -11.24 8.44
CA GLY A 170 -3.30 -11.58 8.68
C GLY A 170 -2.94 -13.05 8.38
N ASP A 171 -3.86 -13.85 7.82
CA ASP A 171 -3.58 -15.22 7.36
C ASP A 171 -2.99 -15.18 5.95
N ILE A 172 -1.70 -14.85 5.86
CA ILE A 172 -0.99 -14.69 4.59
C ILE A 172 -0.93 -15.99 3.79
N ASP A 173 -0.83 -17.14 4.45
CA ASP A 173 -0.78 -18.44 3.78
C ASP A 173 -2.11 -18.72 3.05
N ALA A 174 -3.25 -18.55 3.72
CA ALA A 174 -4.55 -18.68 3.09
C ALA A 174 -4.77 -17.64 1.99
N ALA A 175 -4.30 -16.40 2.19
CA ALA A 175 -4.38 -15.35 1.19
C ALA A 175 -3.61 -15.73 -0.10
N VAL A 176 -2.37 -16.16 0.04
CA VAL A 176 -1.53 -16.63 -1.06
C VAL A 176 -2.16 -17.82 -1.78
N ARG A 177 -2.73 -18.79 -1.05
CA ARG A 177 -3.42 -19.94 -1.67
C ARG A 177 -4.59 -19.54 -2.55
N ASN A 178 -5.34 -18.50 -2.19
CA ASN A 178 -6.40 -17.98 -3.05
C ASN A 178 -5.85 -17.40 -4.36
N LEU A 179 -4.75 -16.65 -4.30
CA LEU A 179 -4.12 -16.07 -5.48
C LEU A 179 -3.49 -17.14 -6.38
N GLU A 180 -2.83 -18.15 -5.80
CA GLU A 180 -2.28 -19.28 -6.55
C GLU A 180 -3.39 -20.05 -7.26
N LYS A 181 -4.50 -20.35 -6.56
CA LYS A 181 -5.61 -21.07 -7.16
C LYS A 181 -6.28 -20.27 -8.27
N LEU A 182 -6.39 -18.95 -8.08
CA LEU A 182 -6.86 -18.05 -9.12
C LEU A 182 -5.94 -18.08 -10.35
N ALA A 183 -4.63 -18.02 -10.15
CA ALA A 183 -3.65 -18.07 -11.24
C ALA A 183 -3.73 -19.38 -12.04
N GLU A 184 -3.97 -20.53 -11.39
CA GLU A 184 -4.20 -21.81 -12.06
C GLU A 184 -5.48 -21.84 -12.91
N SER A 185 -6.48 -21.07 -12.51
CA SER A 185 -7.83 -21.12 -13.09
C SER A 185 -8.03 -20.12 -14.24
N LEU A 186 -7.09 -19.20 -14.45
CA LEU A 186 -7.14 -18.23 -15.54
C LEU A 186 -6.49 -18.80 -16.80
N PRO A 187 -7.10 -18.63 -17.99
CA PRO A 187 -6.64 -19.25 -19.24
C PRO A 187 -5.28 -18.72 -19.76
N GLY A 188 -4.78 -17.61 -19.21
CA GLY A 188 -3.45 -17.07 -19.54
C GLY A 188 -3.34 -16.48 -20.96
N THR A 189 -4.45 -16.09 -21.58
CA THR A 189 -4.49 -15.49 -22.92
C THR A 189 -5.26 -14.17 -22.89
N GLY A 190 -4.89 -13.22 -23.74
CA GLY A 190 -5.69 -12.00 -23.96
C GLY A 190 -5.73 -11.08 -22.73
N VAL A 191 -6.93 -10.64 -22.36
CA VAL A 191 -7.13 -9.68 -21.25
C VAL A 191 -6.82 -10.34 -19.90
N GLU A 192 -7.07 -11.63 -19.78
CA GLU A 192 -6.84 -12.45 -18.58
C GLU A 192 -5.34 -12.62 -18.29
N GLU A 193 -4.46 -12.50 -19.29
CA GLU A 193 -3.01 -12.64 -19.15
C GLU A 193 -2.41 -11.55 -18.24
N ALA A 194 -2.85 -10.29 -18.42
CA ALA A 194 -2.42 -9.19 -17.56
C ALA A 194 -2.84 -9.39 -16.09
N VAL A 195 -4.06 -9.90 -15.88
CA VAL A 195 -4.59 -10.21 -14.54
C VAL A 195 -3.82 -11.38 -13.92
N LEU A 196 -3.52 -12.42 -14.71
CA LEU A 196 -2.72 -13.56 -14.27
C LEU A 196 -1.33 -13.13 -13.76
N HIS A 197 -0.61 -12.34 -14.55
CA HIS A 197 0.69 -11.80 -14.15
C HIS A 197 0.57 -10.94 -12.89
N ARG A 198 -0.47 -10.11 -12.78
CA ARG A 198 -0.69 -9.31 -11.58
C ARG A 198 -0.91 -10.18 -10.34
N VAL A 199 -1.79 -11.17 -10.44
CA VAL A 199 -2.08 -12.11 -9.34
C VAL A 199 -0.83 -12.86 -8.88
N LYS A 200 0.00 -13.33 -9.83
CA LYS A 200 1.31 -13.95 -9.52
C LYS A 200 2.26 -12.98 -8.82
N GLY A 201 2.33 -11.73 -9.30
CA GLY A 201 3.15 -10.69 -8.70
C GLY A 201 2.73 -10.39 -7.27
N VAL A 202 1.42 -10.20 -7.03
CA VAL A 202 0.85 -9.97 -5.70
C VAL A 202 1.12 -11.17 -4.78
N ALA A 203 0.94 -12.41 -5.24
CA ALA A 203 1.20 -13.60 -4.44
C ALA A 203 2.66 -13.66 -3.95
N ASN A 204 3.62 -13.37 -4.83
CA ASN A 204 5.04 -13.33 -4.46
C ASN A 204 5.36 -12.17 -3.50
N ALA A 205 4.77 -10.98 -3.69
CA ALA A 205 4.93 -9.87 -2.78
C ALA A 205 4.41 -10.19 -1.37
N MET A 206 3.26 -10.87 -1.27
CA MET A 206 2.69 -11.29 0.03
C MET A 206 3.55 -12.36 0.72
N LYS A 207 4.10 -13.34 -0.03
CA LYS A 207 5.07 -14.31 0.50
C LYS A 207 6.35 -13.62 0.99
N ALA A 208 6.86 -12.65 0.23
CA ALA A 208 8.03 -11.88 0.61
C ALA A 208 7.77 -11.10 1.90
N TRP A 209 6.61 -10.45 2.01
CA TRP A 209 6.19 -9.76 3.22
C TRP A 209 6.21 -10.67 4.46
N SER A 210 5.62 -11.87 4.37
CA SER A 210 5.66 -12.88 5.45
C SER A 210 7.08 -13.32 5.82
N SER A 211 8.02 -13.32 4.86
CA SER A 211 9.43 -13.65 5.09
C SER A 211 10.16 -12.51 5.80
N LEU A 212 9.93 -11.26 5.38
CA LEU A 212 10.49 -10.06 6.03
C LEU A 212 9.99 -9.88 7.46
N GLU A 213 8.71 -10.19 7.74
CA GLU A 213 8.20 -10.16 9.12
C GLU A 213 8.96 -11.12 10.07
N LYS A 214 9.64 -12.14 9.51
CA LYS A 214 10.47 -13.12 10.24
C LYS A 214 11.97 -12.79 10.20
N GLY A 215 12.38 -11.70 9.54
CA GLY A 215 13.77 -11.35 9.29
C GLY A 215 14.47 -12.27 8.29
N ASP A 216 13.72 -12.93 7.40
CA ASP A 216 14.26 -13.83 6.37
C ASP A 216 14.36 -13.09 5.02
N TYR A 217 15.33 -12.17 4.93
CA TYR A 217 15.62 -11.46 3.69
C TYR A 217 16.08 -12.40 2.56
N THR A 218 16.68 -13.54 2.91
CA THR A 218 17.19 -14.53 1.94
C THR A 218 16.07 -15.15 1.13
N SER A 219 14.96 -15.51 1.77
CA SER A 219 13.75 -15.97 1.08
C SER A 219 12.99 -14.80 0.44
N ALA A 220 12.99 -13.62 1.07
CA ALA A 220 12.23 -12.47 0.58
C ALA A 220 12.76 -11.90 -0.75
N MET A 221 14.07 -11.72 -0.90
CA MET A 221 14.69 -11.09 -2.08
C MET A 221 14.27 -11.73 -3.43
N PRO A 222 14.43 -13.04 -3.66
CA PRO A 222 14.02 -13.66 -4.93
C PRO A 222 12.51 -13.58 -5.18
N LEU A 223 11.70 -13.60 -4.11
CA LEU A 223 10.25 -13.40 -4.23
C LEU A 223 9.92 -11.96 -4.67
N LEU A 224 10.63 -10.95 -4.15
CA LEU A 224 10.45 -9.55 -4.56
C LEU A 224 10.88 -9.30 -6.00
N GLU A 225 11.98 -9.91 -6.44
CA GLU A 225 12.42 -9.87 -7.85
C GLU A 225 11.36 -10.45 -8.77
N THR A 226 10.83 -11.63 -8.41
CA THR A 226 9.75 -12.28 -9.15
C THR A 226 8.48 -11.43 -9.15
N ALA A 227 8.12 -10.84 -8.00
CA ALA A 227 6.96 -9.96 -7.88
C ALA A 227 7.08 -8.73 -8.79
N SER A 228 8.24 -8.06 -8.76
CA SER A 228 8.52 -6.90 -9.62
C SER A 228 8.43 -7.26 -11.09
N LEU A 229 8.99 -8.41 -11.50
CA LEU A 229 8.94 -8.87 -12.88
C LEU A 229 7.51 -9.12 -13.35
N GLU A 230 6.72 -9.85 -12.57
CA GLU A 230 5.35 -10.22 -12.91
C GLU A 230 4.41 -9.00 -12.92
N LEU A 231 4.53 -8.09 -11.94
CA LEU A 231 3.79 -6.83 -11.93
C LEU A 231 4.18 -5.91 -13.11
N SER A 232 5.47 -5.88 -13.48
CA SER A 232 5.91 -5.10 -14.65
C SER A 232 5.33 -5.63 -15.95
N LYS A 233 5.25 -6.97 -16.10
CA LYS A 233 4.56 -7.61 -17.24
C LYS A 233 3.07 -7.26 -17.24
N ALA A 234 2.39 -7.38 -16.09
CA ALA A 234 0.98 -7.02 -15.97
C ALA A 234 0.72 -5.56 -16.37
N ARG A 235 1.57 -4.64 -15.92
CA ARG A 235 1.52 -3.23 -16.28
C ARG A 235 1.69 -3.02 -17.79
N SER A 236 2.69 -3.68 -18.39
CA SER A 236 2.95 -3.57 -19.83
C SER A 236 1.76 -4.04 -20.66
N LEU A 237 1.19 -5.21 -20.34
CA LEU A 237 0.01 -5.75 -21.00
C LEU A 237 -1.22 -4.85 -20.81
N ALA A 238 -1.44 -4.34 -19.58
CA ALA A 238 -2.54 -3.42 -19.30
C ALA A 238 -2.40 -2.10 -20.07
N SER A 239 -1.18 -1.60 -20.29
CA SER A 239 -0.95 -0.36 -21.05
C SER A 239 -1.29 -0.50 -22.54
N GLY A 240 -1.17 -1.72 -23.08
CA GLY A 240 -1.56 -2.04 -24.46
C GLY A 240 -3.05 -2.28 -24.66
N SER A 241 -3.86 -2.26 -23.58
CA SER A 241 -5.29 -2.59 -23.64
C SER A 241 -6.16 -1.50 -22.98
N PRO A 242 -6.99 -0.78 -23.75
CA PRO A 242 -7.92 0.22 -23.20
C PRO A 242 -8.87 -0.35 -22.14
N GLN A 243 -9.23 -1.64 -22.25
CA GLN A 243 -10.11 -2.32 -21.30
C GLN A 243 -9.48 -2.49 -19.92
N LEU A 244 -8.14 -2.47 -19.85
CA LEU A 244 -7.36 -2.68 -18.64
C LEU A 244 -6.67 -1.41 -18.12
N ALA A 245 -6.88 -0.26 -18.75
CA ALA A 245 -6.25 1.00 -18.36
C ALA A 245 -6.49 1.35 -16.88
N MET A 246 -7.64 0.96 -16.31
CA MET A 246 -7.96 1.14 -14.89
C MET A 246 -7.05 0.37 -13.92
N MET A 247 -6.35 -0.66 -14.39
CA MET A 247 -5.38 -1.43 -13.59
C MET A 247 -4.01 -0.72 -13.49
N LEU A 248 -3.70 0.26 -14.35
CA LEU A 248 -2.37 0.88 -14.34
C LEU A 248 -2.08 1.60 -13.02
N PRO A 249 -2.95 2.50 -12.50
CA PRO A 249 -2.66 3.17 -11.24
C PRO A 249 -2.43 2.23 -10.04
N PRO A 250 -3.27 1.20 -9.79
CA PRO A 250 -3.01 0.31 -8.67
C PRO A 250 -1.79 -0.59 -8.88
N VAL A 251 -1.47 -1.02 -10.09
CA VAL A 251 -0.23 -1.78 -10.37
C VAL A 251 1.01 -0.92 -10.12
N ASP A 252 0.96 0.38 -10.47
CA ASP A 252 2.05 1.31 -10.15
C ASP A 252 2.24 1.46 -8.64
N VAL A 253 1.16 1.44 -7.85
CA VAL A 253 1.24 1.43 -6.38
C VAL A 253 1.83 0.12 -5.86
N GLU A 254 1.42 -1.03 -6.43
CA GLU A 254 1.95 -2.35 -6.05
C GLU A 254 3.46 -2.44 -6.31
N LEU A 255 3.94 -1.93 -7.45
CA LEU A 255 5.37 -1.85 -7.77
C LEU A 255 6.13 -1.01 -6.74
N LYS A 256 5.60 0.16 -6.35
CA LYS A 256 6.19 0.99 -5.29
C LYS A 256 6.24 0.27 -3.94
N LEU A 257 5.22 -0.52 -3.61
CA LEU A 257 5.20 -1.32 -2.38
C LEU A 257 6.24 -2.45 -2.43
N VAL A 258 6.38 -3.15 -3.56
CA VAL A 258 7.42 -4.17 -3.75
C VAL A 258 8.81 -3.55 -3.62
N GLU A 259 9.03 -2.37 -4.18
CA GLU A 259 10.28 -1.63 -4.03
C GLU A 259 10.53 -1.23 -2.56
N ALA A 260 9.50 -0.79 -1.84
CA ALA A 260 9.62 -0.49 -0.42
C ALA A 260 10.00 -1.73 0.42
N MET A 261 9.44 -2.89 0.08
CA MET A 261 9.82 -4.17 0.68
C MET A 261 11.27 -4.56 0.35
N ARG A 262 11.76 -4.23 -0.85
CA ARG A 262 13.16 -4.46 -1.22
C ARG A 262 14.11 -3.61 -0.39
N ASN A 263 13.79 -2.33 -0.17
CA ASN A 263 14.56 -1.46 0.72
C ASN A 263 14.63 -2.02 2.15
N ILE A 264 13.54 -2.63 2.63
CA ILE A 264 13.49 -3.32 3.93
C ILE A 264 14.40 -4.57 3.93
N ALA A 265 14.32 -5.41 2.90
CA ALA A 265 15.17 -6.60 2.76
C ALA A 265 16.67 -6.23 2.74
N GLU A 266 17.02 -5.11 2.09
CA GLU A 266 18.39 -4.58 2.07
C GLU A 266 18.86 -4.11 3.46
N CYS A 267 17.96 -3.58 4.29
CA CYS A 267 18.28 -3.25 5.69
C CYS A 267 18.62 -4.51 6.50
N GLU A 268 17.79 -5.56 6.39
CA GLU A 268 18.00 -6.84 7.05
C GLU A 268 19.31 -7.51 6.62
N LYS A 269 19.57 -7.52 5.31
CA LYS A 269 20.83 -7.99 4.74
C LYS A 269 22.04 -7.23 5.29
N ALA A 270 21.96 -5.89 5.32
CA ALA A 270 23.07 -5.07 5.80
C ALA A 270 23.37 -5.32 7.29
N LEU A 271 22.35 -5.52 8.12
CA LEU A 271 22.52 -5.92 9.52
C LEU A 271 23.20 -7.29 9.65
N PHE A 272 22.74 -8.28 8.87
CA PHE A 272 23.33 -9.62 8.87
C PHE A 272 24.83 -9.58 8.53
N GLU A 273 25.17 -8.89 7.45
CA GLU A 273 26.55 -8.75 6.99
C GLU A 273 27.41 -7.92 7.96
N ALA A 274 26.80 -7.13 8.85
CA ALA A 274 27.47 -6.44 9.95
C ALA A 274 27.56 -7.29 11.24
N GLY A 275 27.17 -8.56 11.19
CA GLY A 275 27.21 -9.49 12.33
C GLY A 275 26.05 -9.35 13.32
N ARG A 276 24.95 -8.67 12.94
CA ARG A 276 23.74 -8.49 13.77
C ARG A 276 22.62 -9.42 13.33
N GLN A 277 21.58 -9.56 14.16
CA GLN A 277 20.44 -10.41 13.83
C GLN A 277 19.44 -9.64 12.92
N PRO A 278 19.06 -10.18 11.75
CA PRO A 278 18.05 -9.57 10.87
C PRO A 278 16.71 -9.27 11.56
N GLN A 279 16.33 -10.09 12.54
CA GLN A 279 15.09 -9.94 13.31
C GLN A 279 15.02 -8.60 14.06
N GLU A 280 16.17 -7.98 14.35
CA GLU A 280 16.23 -6.64 14.93
C GLU A 280 15.61 -5.59 13.99
N ALA A 281 15.88 -5.69 12.67
CA ALA A 281 15.25 -4.85 11.67
C ALA A 281 13.76 -5.18 11.52
N ALA A 282 13.38 -6.46 11.41
CA ALA A 282 11.98 -6.85 11.28
C ALA A 282 11.10 -6.29 12.42
N ALA A 283 11.55 -6.43 13.67
CA ALA A 283 10.83 -5.91 14.84
C ALA A 283 10.75 -4.38 14.84
N PHE A 284 11.81 -3.69 14.38
CA PHE A 284 11.81 -2.24 14.21
C PHE A 284 10.83 -1.81 13.12
N ILE A 285 10.89 -2.45 11.95
CA ILE A 285 10.14 -2.10 10.76
C ILE A 285 8.65 -2.27 10.98
N ALA A 286 8.22 -3.31 11.70
CA ALA A 286 6.83 -3.48 12.10
C ALA A 286 6.30 -2.31 12.96
N ARG A 287 7.13 -1.78 13.88
CA ARG A 287 6.77 -0.59 14.68
C ARG A 287 6.77 0.69 13.82
N TYR A 288 7.77 0.82 12.95
CA TYR A 288 7.92 1.96 12.08
C TYR A 288 6.74 2.08 11.09
N ILE A 289 6.37 1.01 10.39
CA ILE A 289 5.25 0.99 9.44
C ILE A 289 3.94 1.32 10.12
N ARG A 290 3.69 0.79 11.32
CA ARG A 290 2.50 1.15 12.10
C ARG A 290 2.44 2.65 12.38
N THR A 291 3.57 3.22 12.82
CA THR A 291 3.66 4.66 13.10
C THR A 291 3.46 5.47 11.83
N VAL A 292 4.11 5.08 10.73
CA VAL A 292 3.97 5.72 9.43
C VAL A 292 2.53 5.66 8.94
N GLU A 293 1.81 4.55 9.11
CA GLU A 293 0.40 4.44 8.73
C GLU A 293 -0.51 5.37 9.56
N GLU A 294 -0.28 5.46 10.86
CA GLU A 294 -0.97 6.41 11.75
C GLU A 294 -0.73 7.85 11.31
N VAL A 295 0.51 8.20 10.95
CA VAL A 295 0.87 9.52 10.44
C VAL A 295 0.25 9.77 9.07
N ARG A 296 0.46 8.87 8.10
CA ARG A 296 -0.04 8.94 6.73
C ARG A 296 -1.55 9.17 6.69
N SER A 297 -2.30 8.42 7.49
CA SER A 297 -3.76 8.56 7.58
C SER A 297 -4.18 9.92 8.14
N ARG A 298 -3.49 10.42 9.19
CA ARG A 298 -3.74 11.74 9.77
C ARG A 298 -3.42 12.89 8.81
N VAL A 299 -2.33 12.77 8.04
CA VAL A 299 -1.92 13.79 7.04
C VAL A 299 -2.51 13.54 5.64
N LYS A 300 -3.37 12.53 5.49
CA LYS A 300 -4.10 12.19 4.25
C LYS A 300 -3.19 11.99 3.02
N ARG A 301 -2.05 11.34 3.22
CA ARG A 301 -1.10 11.03 2.14
C ARG A 301 -1.42 9.70 1.47
N ASP A 302 -1.02 9.57 0.20
CA ASP A 302 -1.17 8.34 -0.56
C ASP A 302 -0.13 7.28 -0.13
N ILE A 303 -0.29 6.07 -0.66
CA ILE A 303 0.53 4.90 -0.30
C ILE A 303 1.94 4.99 -0.89
N GLY A 304 2.17 5.85 -1.88
CA GLY A 304 3.50 6.12 -2.42
C GLY A 304 4.51 6.61 -1.36
N VAL A 305 4.03 7.13 -0.23
CA VAL A 305 4.85 7.50 0.94
C VAL A 305 5.80 6.38 1.38
N TYR A 306 5.37 5.11 1.28
CA TYR A 306 6.15 3.97 1.78
C TYR A 306 7.45 3.78 1.00
N LEU A 307 7.47 4.09 -0.30
CA LEU A 307 8.69 4.01 -1.10
C LEU A 307 9.73 5.01 -0.59
N GLU A 308 9.40 6.30 -0.57
CA GLU A 308 10.32 7.36 -0.15
C GLU A 308 10.84 7.15 1.29
N LEU A 309 9.94 6.76 2.19
CA LEU A 309 10.28 6.52 3.59
C LEU A 309 11.17 5.28 3.76
N SER A 310 10.92 4.21 3.01
CA SER A 310 11.77 3.02 3.03
C SER A 310 13.17 3.28 2.46
N GLU A 311 13.31 4.11 1.42
CA GLU A 311 14.61 4.54 0.87
C GLU A 311 15.40 5.35 1.91
N SER A 312 14.71 6.24 2.61
CA SER A 312 15.30 7.05 3.69
C SER A 312 15.73 6.18 4.86
N LEU A 313 14.91 5.18 5.22
CA LEU A 313 15.22 4.21 6.27
C LEU A 313 16.45 3.37 5.90
N LYS A 314 16.51 2.87 4.66
CA LYS A 314 17.67 2.14 4.14
C LYS A 314 18.95 2.96 4.24
N SER A 315 18.93 4.17 3.71
CA SER A 315 20.08 5.09 3.74
C SER A 315 20.56 5.32 5.17
N LEU A 316 19.63 5.42 6.12
CA LEU A 316 19.94 5.59 7.53
C LEU A 316 20.55 4.33 8.17
N TYR A 317 20.04 3.13 7.88
CA TYR A 317 20.65 1.87 8.32
C TYR A 317 22.07 1.73 7.77
N LEU A 318 22.26 1.91 6.46
CA LEU A 318 23.56 1.81 5.81
C LEU A 318 24.54 2.86 6.35
N SER A 319 24.05 4.06 6.71
CA SER A 319 24.88 5.08 7.33
C SER A 319 25.33 4.74 8.74
N ARG A 320 24.43 4.19 9.57
CA ARG A 320 24.78 3.70 10.92
C ARG A 320 25.80 2.56 10.89
N LEU A 321 25.80 1.77 9.83
CA LEU A 321 26.75 0.67 9.62
C LEU A 321 28.06 1.11 8.94
N GLY A 322 28.26 2.41 8.68
CA GLY A 322 29.48 2.92 8.05
C GLY A 322 29.61 2.62 6.56
N ARG A 323 28.52 2.24 5.88
CA ARG A 323 28.53 1.84 4.46
C ARG A 323 28.18 2.97 3.51
N GLU A 324 27.29 3.87 3.95
CA GLU A 324 26.86 5.03 3.17
C GLU A 324 26.93 6.32 4.01
N THR A 325 27.01 7.45 3.32
CA THR A 325 26.99 8.76 3.98
C THR A 325 25.69 9.49 3.69
N VAL A 326 25.12 10.10 4.72
CA VAL A 326 23.96 10.99 4.62
C VAL A 326 24.42 12.43 4.87
N GLU A 327 23.58 13.40 4.52
CA GLU A 327 23.86 14.80 4.83
C GLU A 327 23.56 15.09 6.31
N VAL A 328 24.56 15.60 7.03
CA VAL A 328 24.51 15.81 8.48
C VAL A 328 24.97 17.23 8.82
N LEU A 329 24.24 17.91 9.70
CA LEU A 329 24.70 19.17 10.30
C LEU A 329 25.81 18.89 11.33
N PRO A 330 26.83 19.76 11.45
CA PRO A 330 27.85 19.60 12.47
C PRO A 330 27.24 19.76 13.86
N GLY A 331 27.78 19.03 14.84
CA GLY A 331 27.35 19.13 16.23
C GLY A 331 27.48 17.80 16.96
N GLU A 332 27.24 17.86 18.27
CA GLU A 332 27.15 16.69 19.14
C GLU A 332 25.71 16.49 19.61
N GLY A 333 25.38 15.27 19.99
CA GLY A 333 24.04 14.96 20.47
C GLY A 333 23.91 13.52 20.94
N GLU A 334 22.74 13.23 21.49
CA GLU A 334 22.35 11.88 21.91
C GLU A 334 21.54 11.17 20.81
N VAL A 335 20.92 11.94 19.92
CA VAL A 335 20.09 11.45 18.82
C VAL A 335 20.21 12.38 17.62
N ALA A 336 20.09 11.85 16.40
CA ALA A 336 19.96 12.64 15.18
C ALA A 336 18.51 12.68 14.70
N LEU A 337 18.01 13.89 14.43
CA LEU A 337 16.66 14.12 13.92
C LEU A 337 16.64 14.38 12.41
N PRO A 338 15.64 13.85 11.69
CA PRO A 338 15.47 14.05 10.26
C PRO A 338 14.78 15.40 9.98
N LEU A 339 15.36 16.20 9.08
CA LEU A 339 14.86 17.50 8.65
C LEU A 339 14.82 17.57 7.12
N TYR A 340 13.68 17.96 6.56
CA TYR A 340 13.62 18.36 5.16
C TYR A 340 14.08 19.79 4.99
N VAL A 341 14.95 20.01 4.00
CA VAL A 341 15.35 21.34 3.54
C VAL A 341 14.37 21.75 2.46
N VAL A 342 13.56 22.77 2.74
CA VAL A 342 12.54 23.28 1.82
C VAL A 342 12.94 24.66 1.35
N SER A 343 13.17 24.78 0.04
CA SER A 343 13.38 26.07 -0.61
C SER A 343 12.04 26.82 -0.71
N ILE A 344 12.09 28.12 -0.46
CA ILE A 344 10.95 29.02 -0.58
C ILE A 344 11.34 30.24 -1.41
N SER A 345 10.39 30.76 -2.16
CA SER A 345 10.48 32.09 -2.75
C SER A 345 9.45 33.02 -2.12
N TYR A 346 9.82 34.27 -1.89
CA TYR A 346 8.90 35.28 -1.40
C TYR A 346 9.22 36.67 -1.95
N THR A 347 8.19 37.50 -2.06
CA THR A 347 8.30 38.91 -2.39
C THR A 347 7.70 39.72 -1.25
N PHE A 348 8.33 40.86 -0.95
CA PHE A 348 7.75 41.83 -0.04
C PHE A 348 7.85 43.23 -0.61
N VAL A 349 6.87 44.06 -0.26
CA VAL A 349 6.78 45.44 -0.75
C VAL A 349 7.52 46.36 0.23
N THR A 350 8.64 46.93 -0.22
CA THR A 350 9.32 48.04 0.47
C THR A 350 8.94 49.37 -0.19
N GLY A 351 8.49 50.36 0.59
CA GLY A 351 8.30 51.75 0.13
C GLY A 351 6.94 52.38 0.46
N SER A 352 6.92 53.70 0.61
CA SER A 352 5.70 54.52 0.66
C SER A 352 5.00 54.54 -0.71
N LEU A 353 3.69 54.81 -0.70
CA LEU A 353 2.68 54.60 -1.77
C LEU A 353 3.05 54.96 -3.24
N VAL A 354 4.14 55.67 -3.50
CA VAL A 354 4.53 56.16 -4.83
C VAL A 354 5.65 55.32 -5.49
N TRP A 355 6.46 54.58 -4.74
CA TRP A 355 7.66 53.86 -5.26
C TRP A 355 7.72 52.38 -4.79
N LYS A 356 6.69 51.58 -5.10
CA LYS A 356 6.68 50.14 -4.79
C LYS A 356 7.57 49.37 -5.78
N LYS A 357 8.74 48.91 -5.35
CA LYS A 357 9.51 47.87 -6.05
C LYS A 357 9.42 46.57 -5.26
N GLY A 358 8.81 45.54 -5.84
CA GLY A 358 8.84 44.19 -5.27
C GLY A 358 10.16 43.53 -5.65
N ARG A 359 10.89 42.99 -4.66
CA ARG A 359 12.08 42.17 -4.89
C ARG A 359 11.78 40.74 -4.48
N GLU A 360 12.14 39.79 -5.34
CA GLU A 360 12.04 38.35 -5.07
C GLU A 360 13.26 37.91 -4.28
N TYR A 361 13.01 37.11 -3.25
CA TYR A 361 14.02 36.49 -2.41
C TYR A 361 13.81 34.99 -2.41
N ARG A 362 14.93 34.26 -2.39
CA ARG A 362 14.95 32.81 -2.15
C ARG A 362 15.58 32.55 -0.80
N ASP A 363 14.99 31.64 -0.05
CA ASP A 363 15.50 31.21 1.24
C ASP A 363 15.14 29.76 1.51
N HIS A 364 15.61 29.25 2.65
CA HIS A 364 15.36 27.87 3.08
C HIS A 364 14.66 27.85 4.42
N LEU A 365 13.75 26.89 4.57
CA LEU A 365 13.16 26.48 5.84
C LEU A 365 13.55 25.03 6.12
N LEU A 366 13.65 24.69 7.40
CA LEU A 366 13.78 23.30 7.82
C LEU A 366 12.44 22.81 8.35
N VAL A 367 12.04 21.62 7.93
CA VAL A 367 10.83 20.95 8.38
C VAL A 367 11.20 19.65 9.06
N LEU A 368 10.81 19.49 10.32
CA LEU A 368 11.02 18.26 11.05
C LEU A 368 10.20 17.13 10.44
N ALA A 369 10.88 16.09 9.97
CA ALA A 369 10.24 14.98 9.29
C ALA A 369 9.53 14.01 10.25
N THR A 370 9.49 14.30 11.57
CA THR A 370 8.74 13.53 12.57
C THR A 370 7.37 14.14 12.93
N HIS A 371 6.85 15.07 12.10
CA HIS A 371 5.47 15.54 12.23
C HIS A 371 4.49 14.34 12.17
N PRO A 372 3.39 14.31 12.95
CA PRO A 372 2.78 15.37 13.75
C PRO A 372 3.21 15.41 15.22
N TYR A 373 4.31 14.74 15.59
CA TYR A 373 4.75 14.69 16.98
C TYR A 373 5.44 15.99 17.47
N ALA A 374 5.89 16.84 16.55
CA ALA A 374 6.38 18.18 16.89
C ALA A 374 5.28 19.23 16.75
N SER A 375 5.14 20.07 17.79
CA SER A 375 4.16 21.17 17.82
C SER A 375 4.50 22.33 16.88
N LYS A 376 5.79 22.54 16.61
CA LYS A 376 6.31 23.54 15.66
C LYS A 376 7.28 22.86 14.69
N PRO A 377 6.76 22.16 13.66
CA PRO A 377 7.60 21.36 12.78
C PRO A 377 8.43 22.20 11.81
N VAL A 378 8.04 23.44 11.52
CA VAL A 378 8.75 24.35 10.59
C VAL A 378 9.57 25.37 11.39
N THR A 379 10.84 25.55 11.03
CA THR A 379 11.68 26.58 11.63
C THR A 379 11.15 27.98 11.33
N ASP A 380 10.91 28.79 12.37
CA ASP A 380 10.44 30.17 12.21
C ASP A 380 11.60 31.11 11.87
N THR A 381 11.81 31.38 10.59
CA THR A 381 12.81 32.34 10.11
C THR A 381 12.27 33.77 9.99
N PHE A 382 10.94 33.96 10.06
CA PHE A 382 10.25 35.26 9.98
C PHE A 382 9.92 35.84 11.38
N ARG A 383 10.79 35.65 12.37
CA ARG A 383 10.56 36.11 13.75
C ARG A 383 10.27 37.63 13.81
N LEU A 384 9.17 37.97 14.48
CA LEU A 384 8.80 39.35 14.84
C LEU A 384 9.60 39.78 16.07
N THR A 385 10.85 40.20 15.91
CA THR A 385 11.56 40.97 16.95
C THR A 385 11.10 42.43 16.90
N SER A 386 11.25 43.19 17.99
CA SER A 386 10.86 44.61 18.08
C SER A 386 11.43 45.52 16.97
N GLY A 387 12.52 45.11 16.30
CA GLY A 387 13.05 45.78 15.10
C GLY A 387 12.38 45.42 13.76
N PHE A 388 11.49 44.43 13.69
CA PHE A 388 10.88 43.94 12.44
C PHE A 388 9.90 44.94 11.80
N LEU A 389 9.22 45.77 12.62
CA LEU A 389 8.42 46.89 12.12
C LEU A 389 9.28 48.00 11.50
N ASP A 390 10.52 48.16 11.94
CA ASP A 390 11.48 49.07 11.32
C ASP A 390 12.12 48.47 10.05
N ARG A 391 12.24 47.13 9.97
CA ARG A 391 12.62 46.41 8.72
C ARG A 391 11.61 46.63 7.60
N LEU A 392 10.33 46.58 7.94
CA LEU A 392 9.21 46.89 7.04
C LEU A 392 9.19 48.36 6.57
N LYS A 393 9.86 49.28 7.27
CA LYS A 393 10.01 50.70 6.85
C LYS A 393 11.13 50.90 5.81
N GLY A 394 11.76 49.84 5.31
CA GLY A 394 12.61 49.89 4.12
C GLY A 394 14.10 50.11 4.35
N ARG A 395 14.65 49.69 5.51
CA ARG A 395 16.10 49.78 5.81
C ARG A 395 16.87 48.47 5.65
N GLU A 396 16.21 47.31 5.47
CA GLU A 396 16.88 46.00 5.36
C GLU A 396 16.63 45.31 4.01
N GLU A 397 17.64 44.54 3.57
CA GLU A 397 17.63 43.79 2.31
C GLU A 397 16.97 42.41 2.40
N LYS A 398 16.65 41.87 3.59
CA LYS A 398 16.05 40.52 3.76
C LYS A 398 15.12 40.49 4.98
N LEU A 399 14.02 39.74 4.95
CA LEU A 399 13.07 39.65 6.09
C LEU A 399 13.32 38.45 7.02
N THR A 400 14.14 37.51 6.60
CA THR A 400 14.40 36.25 7.31
C THR A 400 15.71 36.30 8.08
N VAL A 401 15.80 35.52 9.16
CA VAL A 401 17.05 35.34 9.91
C VAL A 401 17.94 34.31 9.21
N ASP A 402 19.22 34.64 9.01
CA ASP A 402 20.19 33.76 8.30
C ASP A 402 20.60 32.49 9.06
N THR A 403 19.97 32.15 10.18
CA THR A 403 20.33 30.97 10.98
C THR A 403 20.28 29.68 10.16
N VAL A 404 19.23 29.51 9.34
CA VAL A 404 19.08 28.32 8.49
C VAL A 404 20.14 28.29 7.39
N SER A 405 20.32 29.39 6.66
CA SER A 405 21.32 29.47 5.58
C SER A 405 22.74 29.24 6.11
N LYS A 406 23.08 29.80 7.29
CA LYS A 406 24.36 29.55 7.97
C LYS A 406 24.52 28.08 8.33
N ALA A 407 23.51 27.45 8.95
CA ALA A 407 23.56 26.03 9.27
C ALA A 407 23.77 25.17 8.01
N LEU A 408 23.01 25.44 6.93
CA LEU A 408 23.12 24.71 5.67
C LEU A 408 24.49 24.86 5.00
N SER A 409 25.16 26.01 5.15
CA SER A 409 26.53 26.20 4.64
C SER A 409 27.58 25.32 5.32
N THR A 410 27.25 24.72 6.48
CA THR A 410 28.13 23.82 7.22
C THR A 410 27.80 22.33 7.03
N LEU A 411 26.81 22.03 6.19
CA LEU A 411 26.37 20.67 5.90
C LEU A 411 27.50 19.84 5.29
N LYS A 412 27.66 18.61 5.77
CA LYS A 412 28.63 17.64 5.23
C LYS A 412 27.99 16.28 5.00
N ARG A 413 28.56 15.48 4.11
CA ARG A 413 28.24 14.05 4.02
C ARG A 413 29.11 13.29 5.02
N ASP A 414 28.48 12.58 5.94
CA ASP A 414 29.17 11.80 6.99
C ASP A 414 28.33 10.56 7.35
N HIS A 415 28.94 9.66 8.11
CA HIS A 415 28.22 8.56 8.75
C HIS A 415 27.54 9.06 10.02
N LEU A 416 26.30 8.60 10.25
CA LEU A 416 25.59 8.89 11.50
C LEU A 416 26.28 8.15 12.65
N ARG A 417 26.75 8.88 13.67
CA ARG A 417 27.47 8.33 14.83
C ARG A 417 26.58 8.08 16.06
N VAL A 418 25.44 8.77 16.10
CA VAL A 418 24.43 8.68 17.16
C VAL A 418 23.19 7.94 16.63
N PRO A 419 22.35 7.36 17.50
CA PRO A 419 21.05 6.84 17.09
C PRO A 419 20.27 7.88 16.28
N ALA A 420 19.59 7.45 15.22
CA ALA A 420 18.92 8.37 14.30
C ALA A 420 17.48 7.97 14.06
N VAL A 421 16.58 8.95 14.09
CA VAL A 421 15.15 8.75 13.85
C VAL A 421 14.88 8.82 12.35
N PRO A 422 14.22 7.83 11.73
CA PRO A 422 13.81 7.92 10.33
C PRO A 422 12.69 8.95 10.14
N PRO A 423 12.53 9.52 8.93
CA PRO A 423 11.40 10.40 8.62
C PRO A 423 10.06 9.65 8.76
N LEU A 424 8.99 10.36 9.10
CA LEU A 424 7.62 9.84 9.22
C LEU A 424 6.64 10.47 8.22
N ILE A 425 7.07 11.55 7.56
CA ILE A 425 6.34 12.23 6.50
C ILE A 425 7.21 12.26 5.23
N ASP A 426 6.57 12.34 4.06
CA ASP A 426 7.24 12.51 2.77
C ASP A 426 7.53 13.99 2.46
N ARG A 427 8.31 14.23 1.39
CA ARG A 427 8.59 15.56 0.84
C ARG A 427 7.32 16.40 0.62
N ALA A 428 6.28 15.80 0.04
CA ALA A 428 5.04 16.50 -0.26
C ALA A 428 4.29 16.96 1.02
N ALA A 429 4.32 16.16 2.09
CA ALA A 429 3.81 16.60 3.38
C ALA A 429 4.66 17.72 4.00
N ALA A 430 5.98 17.70 3.81
CA ALA A 430 6.85 18.79 4.27
C ALA A 430 6.57 20.12 3.53
N GLU A 431 6.36 20.08 2.22
CA GLU A 431 5.93 21.23 1.41
C GLU A 431 4.59 21.78 1.90
N ALA A 432 3.60 20.92 2.14
CA ALA A 432 2.29 21.32 2.66
C ALA A 432 2.36 22.01 4.05
N LEU A 433 3.28 21.56 4.92
CA LEU A 433 3.55 22.22 6.21
C LEU A 433 4.16 23.61 6.02
N VAL A 434 5.08 23.75 5.08
CA VAL A 434 5.69 25.04 4.75
C VAL A 434 4.67 26.00 4.16
N ASP A 435 3.83 25.55 3.22
CA ASP A 435 2.78 26.37 2.63
C ASP A 435 1.80 26.87 3.70
N SER A 436 1.42 26.00 4.63
CA SER A 436 0.58 26.36 5.79
C SER A 436 1.25 27.38 6.70
N TYR A 437 2.56 27.21 6.98
CA TYR A 437 3.34 28.15 7.76
C TYR A 437 3.44 29.52 7.05
N LEU A 438 3.73 29.55 5.75
CA LEU A 438 3.85 30.75 4.95
C LEU A 438 2.53 31.51 4.82
N ALA A 439 1.39 30.80 4.68
CA ALA A 439 0.07 31.40 4.73
C ALA A 439 -0.18 32.10 6.07
N ASN A 440 0.19 31.47 7.19
CA ASN A 440 0.11 32.08 8.52
C ASN A 440 1.01 33.32 8.63
N VAL A 441 2.25 33.26 8.12
CA VAL A 441 3.16 34.42 8.08
C VAL A 441 2.56 35.56 7.27
N SER A 442 2.03 35.29 6.08
CA SER A 442 1.41 36.32 5.23
C SER A 442 0.21 36.97 5.93
N SER A 443 -0.63 36.18 6.60
CA SER A 443 -1.76 36.67 7.40
C SER A 443 -1.30 37.58 8.55
N ARG A 444 -0.32 37.14 9.36
CA ARG A 444 0.27 37.97 10.42
C ARG A 444 0.84 39.28 9.90
N LEU A 445 1.33 39.29 8.66
CA LEU A 445 1.93 40.46 8.01
C LEU A 445 0.95 41.23 7.11
N GLN A 446 -0.36 40.99 7.25
CA GLN A 446 -1.42 41.69 6.51
C GLN A 446 -1.23 41.63 4.99
N GLY A 447 -0.74 40.50 4.46
CA GLY A 447 -0.54 40.29 3.03
C GLY A 447 0.65 41.06 2.43
N LYS A 448 1.51 41.68 3.25
CA LYS A 448 2.70 42.40 2.78
C LYS A 448 3.80 41.49 2.24
N VAL A 449 3.72 40.19 2.56
CA VAL A 449 4.58 39.15 2.02
C VAL A 449 3.72 38.24 1.16
N LYS A 450 4.10 38.11 -0.12
CA LYS A 450 3.54 37.12 -1.04
C LYS A 450 4.56 36.02 -1.25
N THR A 451 4.16 34.79 -1.01
CA THR A 451 5.03 33.62 -1.13
C THR A 451 4.77 32.92 -2.46
N GLY A 452 5.84 32.47 -3.10
CA GLY A 452 5.78 31.61 -4.27
C GLY A 452 5.71 30.14 -3.87
N ALA A 453 6.01 29.25 -4.82
CA ALA A 453 6.03 27.82 -4.58
C ALA A 453 7.14 27.42 -3.60
N SER A 454 6.84 26.47 -2.73
CA SER A 454 7.82 25.77 -1.90
C SER A 454 8.26 24.48 -2.60
N HIS A 455 9.51 24.07 -2.40
CA HIS A 455 10.03 22.82 -2.95
C HIS A 455 11.05 22.17 -2.02
N THR A 456 10.85 20.89 -1.72
CA THR A 456 11.79 20.11 -0.89
C THR A 456 13.00 19.68 -1.69
N GLU A 457 14.18 20.18 -1.29
CA GLU A 457 15.44 19.88 -1.96
C GLU A 457 16.00 18.52 -1.52
N LYS A 458 16.02 18.27 -0.20
CA LYS A 458 16.73 17.13 0.39
C LYS A 458 16.33 16.85 1.84
N LEU A 459 16.68 15.66 2.31
CA LEU A 459 16.60 15.23 3.70
C LEU A 459 17.99 15.31 4.34
N ILE A 460 18.09 15.96 5.49
CA ILE A 460 19.32 16.06 6.29
C ILE A 460 19.08 15.54 7.71
N TYR A 461 20.15 15.20 8.42
CA TYR A 461 20.11 14.82 9.82
C TYR A 461 20.82 15.85 10.70
N ALA A 462 20.23 16.18 11.83
CA ALA A 462 20.82 17.09 12.81
C ALA A 462 21.04 16.38 14.14
N PRO A 463 22.30 16.23 14.61
CA PRO A 463 22.59 15.83 15.98
C PRO A 463 21.93 16.78 16.97
N ALA A 464 21.35 16.21 18.02
CA ALA A 464 20.56 16.97 18.97
C ALA A 464 20.67 16.41 20.39
N ARG A 465 20.60 17.32 21.37
CA ARG A 465 20.67 17.01 22.80
C ARG A 465 19.27 16.89 23.38
N ILE A 466 19.07 15.94 24.29
CA ILE A 466 17.79 15.75 24.96
C ILE A 466 17.84 16.58 26.25
N ARG A 467 16.84 17.46 26.46
CA ARG A 467 16.71 18.22 27.70
C ARG A 467 15.25 18.21 28.15
N GLY A 468 14.97 17.47 29.22
CA GLY A 468 13.61 17.26 29.70
C GLY A 468 12.77 16.51 28.66
N GLY A 469 11.60 17.04 28.31
CA GLY A 469 10.69 16.45 27.32
C GLY A 469 10.94 16.87 25.87
N ASP A 470 11.99 17.66 25.61
CA ASP A 470 12.26 18.27 24.30
C ASP A 470 13.69 18.01 23.80
N ILE A 471 13.91 18.34 22.53
CA ILE A 471 15.20 18.18 21.87
C ILE A 471 15.73 19.53 21.40
N TYR A 472 17.05 19.73 21.47
CA TYR A 472 17.73 20.97 21.11
C TYR A 472 18.81 20.72 20.05
N ILE A 473 18.78 21.51 18.97
CA ILE A 473 19.73 21.41 17.85
C ILE A 473 20.72 22.57 17.92
N GLU A 474 21.97 22.27 18.28
CA GLU A 474 23.04 23.24 18.47
C GLU A 474 23.36 24.01 17.17
N ALA A 475 23.47 23.30 16.05
CA ALA A 475 23.73 23.88 14.73
C ALA A 475 22.72 24.95 14.30
N LEU A 476 21.53 24.95 14.91
CA LEU A 476 20.46 25.92 14.68
C LEU A 476 20.39 26.97 15.80
N GLY A 477 21.48 27.20 16.53
CA GLY A 477 21.54 28.13 17.64
C GLY A 477 20.74 27.66 18.85
N GLU A 478 20.85 26.37 19.19
CA GLU A 478 20.10 25.73 20.29
C GLU A 478 18.58 25.86 20.11
N THR A 479 18.11 25.69 18.86
CA THR A 479 16.67 25.74 18.56
C THR A 479 15.97 24.55 19.22
N GLN A 480 14.99 24.85 20.05
CA GLN A 480 14.12 23.87 20.70
C GLN A 480 13.15 23.26 19.68
N VAL A 481 13.12 21.94 19.64
CA VAL A 481 12.12 21.10 18.98
C VAL A 481 11.20 20.56 20.05
N ALA A 482 10.03 21.17 20.19
CA ALA A 482 9.05 20.79 21.21
C ALA A 482 8.36 19.47 20.83
N LEU A 483 8.76 18.40 21.51
CA LEU A 483 8.31 17.02 21.30
C LEU A 483 7.52 16.46 22.49
N GLY A 484 7.56 17.08 23.68
CA GLY A 484 6.71 16.64 24.79
C GLY A 484 5.23 16.75 24.42
N PRO A 485 4.38 15.71 24.64
CA PRO A 485 4.58 14.46 25.38
C PRO A 485 5.01 13.23 24.53
N HIS A 486 5.37 13.43 23.28
CA HIS A 486 5.62 12.39 22.27
C HIS A 486 7.09 11.98 22.12
N LEU A 487 8.01 12.58 22.89
CA LEU A 487 9.45 12.29 22.81
C LEU A 487 9.75 10.79 22.86
N ASP A 488 9.15 10.06 23.80
CA ASP A 488 9.38 8.61 23.94
C ASP A 488 8.96 7.80 22.71
N VAL A 489 7.89 8.22 22.03
CA VAL A 489 7.43 7.57 20.80
C VAL A 489 8.46 7.76 19.71
N VAL A 490 8.95 8.99 19.54
CA VAL A 490 9.97 9.35 18.55
C VAL A 490 11.30 8.64 18.82
N LEU A 491 11.75 8.59 20.08
CA LEU A 491 13.01 7.92 20.45
C LEU A 491 12.95 6.39 20.31
N LYS A 492 11.78 5.76 20.48
CA LYS A 492 11.59 4.32 20.21
C LYS A 492 11.75 3.95 18.73
N LEU A 493 11.71 4.95 17.84
CA LEU A 493 11.94 4.81 16.41
C LEU A 493 13.38 5.15 16.02
N ALA A 494 14.27 5.47 16.96
CA ALA A 494 15.67 5.66 16.63
C ALA A 494 16.34 4.33 16.26
N VAL A 495 16.93 4.26 15.07
CA VAL A 495 17.80 3.14 14.66
C VAL A 495 19.12 3.28 15.39
N ARG A 496 19.51 2.21 16.06
CA ARG A 496 20.69 2.13 16.92
C ARG A 496 21.87 1.53 16.19
#